data_AF-A0A1I6TCU9-F1
#
_entry.id   AF-A0A1I6TCU9-F1
#
_cell.length_a   1.000
_cell.length_b   1.000
_cell.length_c   1.000
_cell.angle_alpha   90.00
_cell.angle_beta   90.00
_cell.angle_gamma   90.00
#
_symmetry.space_group_name_H-M   'P 1'
#
loop_
_entity.id
_entity.type
_entity.pdbx_description
1 polymer ?
#
loop_
_entity_poly.entity_id
_entity_poly.type
_entity_poly.pdbx_seq_one_letter_code
_entity_poly.pdbx_strand_id
1 'polypeptide(L)'
;MFRAALALALAFAPPSPVNGASSVPEAEIVVLATGGPGDPLAGQTVRLLEALEADGRLRYGRPSFDGEVFRHCLTHDPDPTHERVDCVRTSTPERATAAPLVVIVLGYTRERGSYQRMQCIGRAREGFLRSIYVRDFDHPRPDVSGGTRTAALRCIEEALGSRPQNRD
;
A
#
# COMPACT_ATOMS: atom_id res chain seq x y z
N MET A 1 20.43 -68.56 -20.42
CA MET A 1 21.01 -67.36 -21.04
C MET A 1 20.07 -66.19 -20.76
N PHE A 2 20.64 -65.13 -20.19
CA PHE A 2 20.19 -63.77 -19.88
C PHE A 2 18.70 -63.35 -19.83
N ARG A 3 18.33 -62.90 -18.63
CA ARG A 3 17.24 -61.98 -18.29
C ARG A 3 17.43 -60.61 -18.95
N ALA A 4 16.34 -59.96 -19.35
CA ALA A 4 16.27 -58.50 -19.44
C ALA A 4 14.88 -58.05 -18.99
N ALA A 5 14.79 -57.47 -17.80
CA ALA A 5 13.65 -56.66 -17.37
C ALA A 5 14.13 -55.22 -17.28
N LEU A 6 13.57 -54.37 -18.13
CA LEU A 6 13.88 -52.94 -18.21
C LEU A 6 13.17 -52.25 -17.04
N ALA A 7 13.93 -51.74 -16.06
CA ALA A 7 13.40 -50.90 -15.00
C ALA A 7 13.37 -49.44 -15.47
N LEU A 8 12.18 -48.88 -15.64
CA LEU A 8 11.98 -47.45 -15.84
C LEU A 8 12.20 -46.72 -14.50
N ALA A 9 13.31 -46.00 -14.36
CA ALA A 9 13.54 -45.12 -13.22
C ALA A 9 12.78 -43.80 -13.46
N LEU A 10 11.65 -43.62 -12.76
CA LEU A 10 11.00 -42.31 -12.63
C LEU A 10 11.87 -41.43 -11.73
N ALA A 11 12.59 -40.49 -12.34
CA ALA A 11 13.28 -39.43 -11.61
C ALA A 11 12.23 -38.47 -11.02
N PHE A 12 11.81 -38.72 -9.78
CA PHE A 12 11.12 -37.72 -8.99
C PHE A 12 12.14 -36.65 -8.58
N ALA A 13 12.12 -35.51 -9.25
CA ALA A 13 12.75 -34.31 -8.74
C ALA A 13 12.05 -33.93 -7.42
N PRO A 14 12.78 -33.66 -6.32
CA PRO A 14 12.15 -33.21 -5.09
C PRO A 14 11.50 -31.84 -5.34
N PRO A 15 10.29 -31.58 -4.82
CA PRO A 15 9.71 -30.25 -4.89
C PRO A 15 10.62 -29.29 -4.13
N SER A 16 11.09 -28.24 -4.81
CA SER A 16 11.80 -27.14 -4.16
C SER A 16 10.92 -26.60 -3.03
N PRO A 17 11.49 -26.26 -1.85
CA PRO A 17 10.69 -25.69 -0.78
C PRO A 17 10.08 -24.38 -1.27
N VAL A 18 8.75 -24.35 -1.30
CA VAL A 18 7.99 -23.12 -1.45
C VAL A 18 8.30 -22.30 -0.20
N ASN A 19 9.22 -21.33 -0.32
CA ASN A 19 9.45 -20.33 0.71
C ASN A 19 8.20 -19.44 0.80
N GLY A 20 7.16 -19.96 1.43
CA GLY A 20 5.95 -19.25 1.83
C GLY A 20 6.17 -18.46 3.11
N ALA A 21 7.32 -17.81 3.25
CA ALA A 21 7.45 -16.76 4.24
C ALA A 21 6.62 -15.59 3.73
N SER A 22 5.43 -15.39 4.30
CA SER A 22 4.68 -14.16 4.12
C SER A 22 5.59 -12.98 4.48
N SER A 23 6.16 -12.36 3.46
CA SER A 23 6.94 -11.14 3.65
C SER A 23 5.97 -10.04 4.04
N VAL A 24 6.17 -9.46 5.24
CA VAL A 24 5.53 -8.21 5.63
C VAL A 24 5.79 -7.18 4.52
N PRO A 25 4.78 -6.48 3.98
CA PRO A 25 5.00 -5.50 2.94
C PRO A 25 5.96 -4.41 3.43
N GLU A 26 6.87 -4.00 2.56
CA GLU A 26 7.89 -2.99 2.86
C GLU A 26 7.78 -1.86 1.84
N ALA A 27 7.62 -0.63 2.32
CA ALA A 27 7.44 0.54 1.46
C ALA A 27 7.97 1.81 2.12
N GLU A 28 8.56 2.68 1.31
CA GLU A 28 8.66 4.08 1.65
C GLU A 28 7.36 4.79 1.26
N ILE A 29 6.77 5.58 2.17
CA ILE A 29 5.44 6.16 1.95
C ILE A 29 5.47 7.68 2.09
N VAL A 30 5.03 8.37 1.04
CA VAL A 30 4.69 9.80 1.07
C VAL A 30 3.18 9.94 1.23
N VAL A 31 2.75 10.79 2.15
CA VAL A 31 1.32 11.09 2.37
C VAL A 31 1.03 12.53 1.95
N LEU A 32 0.08 12.70 1.04
CA LEU A 32 -0.34 13.98 0.47
C LEU A 32 -1.84 14.18 0.70
N ALA A 33 -2.26 15.39 1.06
CA ALA A 33 -3.68 15.74 1.21
C ALA A 33 -4.06 16.87 0.26
N THR A 34 -5.24 16.79 -0.37
CA THR A 34 -5.75 17.84 -1.27
C THR A 34 -6.27 19.08 -0.52
N GLY A 35 -6.40 19.01 0.81
CA GLY A 35 -6.78 20.15 1.67
C GLY A 35 -5.67 21.18 1.92
N GLY A 36 -4.46 20.94 1.42
CA GLY A 36 -3.32 21.85 1.53
C GLY A 36 -2.43 21.63 2.77
N PRO A 37 -1.41 22.49 2.97
CA PRO A 37 -0.50 22.40 4.11
C PRO A 37 -1.24 22.59 5.45
N GLY A 38 -0.96 21.75 6.44
CA GLY A 38 -1.62 21.81 7.76
C GLY A 38 -2.93 21.04 7.87
N ASP A 39 -3.34 20.35 6.80
CA ASP A 39 -4.44 19.40 6.85
C ASP A 39 -4.13 18.28 7.89
N PRO A 40 -4.96 18.12 8.94
CA PRO A 40 -4.71 17.13 9.99
C PRO A 40 -4.72 15.68 9.47
N LEU A 41 -5.28 15.44 8.28
CA LEU A 41 -5.45 14.11 7.71
C LEU A 41 -4.16 13.44 7.32
N ALA A 42 -3.20 14.22 6.80
CA ALA A 42 -1.87 13.69 6.50
C ALA A 42 -1.21 13.18 7.79
N GLY A 43 -1.26 13.98 8.87
CA GLY A 43 -0.72 13.59 10.17
C GLY A 43 -1.45 12.40 10.82
N GLN A 44 -2.77 12.31 10.68
CA GLN A 44 -3.54 11.14 11.14
C GLN A 44 -3.16 9.88 10.34
N THR A 45 -2.95 10.01 9.03
CA THR A 45 -2.58 8.87 8.18
C THR A 45 -1.17 8.40 8.48
N VAL A 46 -0.23 9.30 8.79
CA VAL A 46 1.10 8.91 9.26
C VAL A 46 1.00 8.09 10.56
N ARG A 47 0.17 8.49 11.53
CA ARG A 47 -0.06 7.70 12.75
C ARG A 47 -0.66 6.32 12.46
N LEU A 48 -1.53 6.23 11.46
CA LEU A 48 -2.08 4.95 10.98
C LEU A 48 -0.97 4.04 10.44
N LEU A 49 -0.02 4.57 9.67
CA LEU A 49 1.12 3.81 9.14
C LEU A 49 2.05 3.34 10.27
N GLU A 50 2.36 4.23 11.22
CA GLU A 50 3.17 3.91 12.40
C GLU A 50 2.53 2.80 13.25
N ALA A 51 1.21 2.78 13.37
CA ALA A 51 0.50 1.71 14.05
C ALA A 51 0.53 0.38 13.29
N LEU A 52 0.39 0.40 11.96
CA LEU A 52 0.54 -0.81 11.14
C LEU A 52 1.95 -1.39 11.27
N GLU A 53 2.95 -0.53 11.40
CA GLU A 53 4.33 -0.94 11.68
C GLU A 53 4.51 -1.51 13.09
N ALA A 54 3.96 -0.86 14.12
CA ALA A 54 3.97 -1.37 15.49
C ALA A 54 3.26 -2.74 15.61
N ASP A 55 2.21 -2.96 14.82
CA ASP A 55 1.50 -4.25 14.72
C ASP A 55 2.28 -5.30 13.91
N GLY A 56 3.43 -4.96 13.31
CA GLY A 56 4.23 -5.85 12.46
C GLY A 56 3.59 -6.19 11.10
N ARG A 57 2.62 -5.37 10.66
CA ARG A 57 1.84 -5.58 9.43
C ARG A 57 2.40 -4.83 8.22
N LEU A 58 3.27 -3.84 8.45
CA LEU A 58 3.94 -3.03 7.43
C LEU A 58 5.35 -2.72 7.92
N ARG A 59 6.35 -2.70 7.03
CA ARG A 59 7.64 -2.05 7.29
C ARG A 59 7.60 -0.68 6.65
N TYR A 60 7.48 0.36 7.47
CA TYR A 60 7.20 1.71 7.00
C TYR A 60 8.48 2.55 6.98
N GLY A 61 8.95 2.90 5.78
CA GLY A 61 10.03 3.84 5.58
C GLY A 61 9.52 5.26 5.34
N ARG A 62 10.22 6.25 5.91
CA ARG A 62 10.09 7.64 5.47
C ARG A 62 11.11 7.89 4.34
N PRO A 63 10.68 8.36 3.16
CA PRO A 63 11.60 8.62 2.06
C PRO A 63 12.64 9.69 2.40
N SER A 64 13.80 9.61 1.75
CA SER A 64 14.93 10.53 1.95
C SER A 64 14.73 11.92 1.34
N PHE A 65 13.69 12.09 0.52
CA PHE A 65 13.38 13.31 -0.23
C PHE A 65 12.07 13.93 0.25
N ASP A 66 11.91 15.22 -0.03
CA ASP A 66 10.71 15.97 0.34
C ASP A 66 9.52 15.60 -0.59
N GLY A 67 8.40 15.20 0.02
CA GLY A 67 7.16 14.88 -0.68
C GLY A 67 6.53 16.07 -1.42
N GLU A 68 7.01 17.30 -1.15
CA GLU A 68 6.63 18.51 -1.89
C GLU A 68 6.80 18.38 -3.41
N VAL A 69 7.72 17.53 -3.88
CA VAL A 69 7.91 17.24 -5.31
C VAL A 69 6.61 16.78 -5.99
N PHE A 70 5.68 16.17 -5.26
CA PHE A 70 4.41 15.68 -5.80
C PHE A 70 3.26 16.69 -5.71
N ARG A 71 3.44 17.83 -5.03
CA ARG A 71 2.32 18.78 -4.82
C ARG A 71 1.71 19.28 -6.12
N HIS A 72 2.53 19.47 -7.15
CA HIS A 72 2.05 19.93 -8.46
C HIS A 72 1.16 18.90 -9.18
N CYS A 73 1.17 17.63 -8.75
CA CYS A 73 0.29 16.58 -9.27
C CYS A 73 -1.09 16.56 -8.58
N LEU A 74 -1.27 17.31 -7.49
CA LEU A 74 -2.51 17.31 -6.73
C LEU A 74 -3.50 18.28 -7.36
N THR A 75 -4.62 17.75 -7.83
CA THR A 75 -5.78 18.56 -8.22
C THR A 75 -6.66 18.82 -6.98
N HIS A 76 -7.41 19.92 -6.97
CA HIS A 76 -8.42 20.17 -5.93
C HIS A 76 -9.63 19.22 -6.03
N ASP A 77 -9.71 18.43 -7.10
CA ASP A 77 -10.70 17.38 -7.26
C ASP A 77 -10.36 16.20 -6.33
N PRO A 78 -11.25 15.80 -5.42
CA PRO A 78 -11.00 14.63 -4.57
C PRO A 78 -11.02 13.31 -5.32
N ASP A 79 -11.56 13.27 -6.55
CA ASP A 79 -11.65 12.05 -7.34
C ASP A 79 -10.28 11.68 -7.96
N PRO A 80 -9.91 10.40 -7.98
CA PRO A 80 -8.74 9.92 -8.71
C PRO A 80 -8.88 10.17 -10.20
N THR A 81 -7.80 10.68 -10.81
CA THR A 81 -7.70 10.85 -12.26
C THR A 81 -6.46 10.14 -12.78
N HIS A 82 -6.51 9.67 -14.04
CA HIS A 82 -5.34 9.09 -14.70
C HIS A 82 -4.19 10.10 -14.80
N GLU A 83 -4.51 11.38 -15.06
CA GLU A 83 -3.53 12.46 -15.11
C GLU A 83 -2.73 12.60 -13.80
N ARG A 84 -3.40 12.54 -12.64
CA ARG A 84 -2.73 12.58 -11.34
C ARG A 84 -1.78 11.39 -11.19
N VAL A 85 -2.24 10.20 -11.54
CA VAL A 85 -1.47 8.96 -11.43
C VAL A 85 -0.21 9.04 -12.28
N ASP A 86 -0.36 9.47 -13.54
CA ASP A 86 0.75 9.60 -14.47
C ASP A 86 1.74 10.69 -14.03
N CYS A 87 1.25 11.82 -13.50
CA CYS A 87 2.10 12.86 -12.92
C CYS A 87 2.91 12.34 -11.74
N VAL A 88 2.28 11.62 -10.80
CA VAL A 88 2.96 11.06 -9.63
C VAL A 88 4.02 10.02 -10.05
N ARG A 89 3.68 9.13 -10.99
CA ARG A 89 4.62 8.11 -11.49
C ARG A 89 5.82 8.75 -12.20
N THR A 90 5.60 9.78 -13.00
CA THR A 90 6.68 10.48 -13.73
C THR A 90 7.52 11.37 -12.81
N SER A 91 6.94 11.90 -11.73
CA SER A 91 7.66 12.68 -10.70
C SER A 91 8.40 11.83 -9.68
N THR A 92 8.22 10.51 -9.69
CA THR A 92 8.88 9.60 -8.75
C THR A 92 10.38 9.50 -9.07
N PRO A 93 11.28 9.89 -8.15
CA PRO A 93 12.72 9.86 -8.43
C PRO A 93 13.24 8.42 -8.55
N GLU A 94 14.01 8.11 -9.58
CA GLU A 94 14.49 6.74 -9.86
C GLU A 94 15.45 6.17 -8.80
N ARG A 95 16.14 7.03 -8.04
CA ARG A 95 17.24 6.63 -7.13
C ARG A 95 17.05 7.03 -5.66
N ALA A 96 15.90 7.60 -5.29
CA ALA A 96 15.75 8.24 -3.97
C ALA A 96 15.19 7.33 -2.87
N THR A 97 14.97 6.04 -3.15
CA THR A 97 14.25 5.14 -2.23
C THR A 97 15.00 3.83 -1.99
N ALA A 98 15.12 3.44 -0.72
CA ALA A 98 15.72 2.18 -0.28
C ALA A 98 14.70 1.01 -0.34
N ALA A 99 13.41 1.34 -0.34
CA ALA A 99 12.30 0.42 -0.53
C ALA A 99 11.35 0.95 -1.63
N PRO A 100 10.44 0.12 -2.19
CA PRO A 100 9.46 0.59 -3.16
C PRO A 100 8.65 1.78 -2.63
N LEU A 101 8.54 2.85 -3.43
CA LEU A 101 7.76 4.03 -3.09
C LEU A 101 6.26 3.80 -3.30
N VAL A 102 5.46 4.19 -2.31
CA VAL A 102 4.01 4.37 -2.44
C VAL A 102 3.67 5.82 -2.09
N VAL A 103 3.00 6.51 -3.01
CA VAL A 103 2.45 7.84 -2.75
C VAL A 103 0.97 7.70 -2.41
N ILE A 104 0.61 8.04 -1.18
CA ILE A 104 -0.77 8.08 -0.72
C ILE A 104 -1.32 9.48 -0.95
N VAL A 105 -2.39 9.58 -1.74
CA VAL A 105 -3.15 10.81 -1.95
C VAL A 105 -4.48 10.71 -1.22
N LEU A 106 -4.73 11.69 -0.34
CA LEU A 106 -5.94 11.83 0.45
C LEU A 106 -6.85 12.90 -0.18
N GLY A 107 -8.09 12.52 -0.46
CA GLY A 107 -9.14 13.40 -0.97
C GLY A 107 -10.36 13.46 -0.05
N TYR A 108 -11.15 14.52 -0.15
CA TYR A 108 -12.40 14.70 0.62
C TYR A 108 -13.62 14.24 -0.18
N THR A 109 -14.53 13.45 0.39
CA THR A 109 -15.83 13.24 -0.25
C THR A 109 -16.78 14.39 0.13
N ARG A 110 -17.71 14.76 -0.78
CA ARG A 110 -18.73 15.79 -0.52
C ARG A 110 -19.90 15.29 0.35
N GLU A 111 -19.84 14.04 0.80
CA GLU A 111 -20.90 13.44 1.62
C GLU A 111 -20.82 14.00 3.06
N ARG A 112 -21.98 14.41 3.61
CA ARG A 112 -22.06 14.94 4.96
C ARG A 112 -21.67 13.86 5.96
N GLY A 113 -20.56 14.07 6.67
CA GLY A 113 -20.10 13.19 7.74
C GLY A 113 -18.83 12.42 7.37
N SER A 114 -17.70 13.15 7.35
CA SER A 114 -16.36 12.62 7.70
C SER A 114 -15.68 11.55 6.83
N TYR A 115 -16.11 11.28 5.60
CA TYR A 115 -15.39 10.31 4.74
C TYR A 115 -14.22 10.94 3.97
N GLN A 116 -13.08 10.24 3.94
CA GLN A 116 -11.93 10.56 3.09
C GLN A 116 -11.71 9.44 2.07
N ARG A 117 -11.12 9.81 0.93
CA ARG A 117 -10.64 8.86 -0.06
C ARG A 117 -9.14 8.72 0.07
N MET A 118 -8.66 7.48 0.02
CA MET A 118 -7.24 7.17 0.00
C MET A 118 -6.91 6.47 -1.32
N GLN A 119 -6.01 7.06 -2.10
CA GLN A 119 -5.46 6.48 -3.32
C GLN A 119 -3.98 6.17 -3.06
N CYS A 120 -3.59 4.92 -3.22
CA CYS A 120 -2.20 4.48 -3.07
C CYS A 120 -1.60 4.29 -4.47
N ILE A 121 -0.58 5.05 -4.81
CA ILE A 121 0.04 5.05 -6.14
C ILE A 121 1.45 4.47 -6.00
N GLY A 122 1.66 3.30 -6.60
CA GLY A 122 2.98 2.71 -6.75
C GLY A 122 3.52 2.92 -8.17
N ARG A 123 4.74 2.46 -8.40
CA ARG A 123 5.44 2.63 -9.70
C ARG A 123 4.65 2.08 -10.89
N ALA A 124 4.00 0.92 -10.71
CA ALA A 124 3.30 0.21 -11.80
C ALA A 124 1.83 -0.08 -11.51
N ARG A 125 1.39 0.06 -10.26
CA ARG A 125 0.03 -0.27 -9.82
C ARG A 125 -0.53 0.81 -8.92
N GLU A 126 -1.80 0.65 -8.59
CA GLU A 126 -2.57 1.58 -7.80
C GLU A 126 -3.59 0.79 -6.97
N GLY A 127 -3.71 1.17 -5.71
CA GLY A 127 -4.70 0.69 -4.78
C GLY A 127 -5.68 1.79 -4.45
N PHE A 128 -6.93 1.43 -4.22
CA PHE A 128 -7.99 2.40 -3.98
C PHE A 128 -8.83 2.05 -2.77
N LEU A 129 -9.01 3.03 -1.90
CA LEU A 129 -9.97 2.97 -0.82
C LEU A 129 -10.89 4.18 -0.88
N ARG A 130 -12.15 3.92 -1.24
CA ARG A 130 -13.15 4.97 -1.52
C ARG A 130 -13.57 5.75 -0.29
N SER A 131 -13.54 5.10 0.88
CA SER A 131 -14.02 5.63 2.15
C SER A 131 -13.13 5.12 3.28
N ILE A 132 -12.29 5.99 3.82
CA ILE A 132 -11.54 5.77 5.05
C ILE A 132 -11.85 6.88 6.03
N TYR A 133 -11.98 6.49 7.30
CA TYR A 133 -12.09 7.39 8.41
C TYR A 133 -10.80 7.30 9.20
N VAL A 134 -9.83 8.17 8.93
CA VAL A 134 -8.54 8.06 9.63
C VAL A 134 -8.70 8.33 11.14
N ARG A 135 -9.75 9.07 11.53
CA ARG A 135 -10.15 9.25 12.94
C ARG A 135 -10.77 8.00 13.58
N ASP A 136 -11.25 7.04 12.79
CA ASP A 136 -11.80 5.78 13.30
C ASP A 136 -10.71 4.86 13.86
N PHE A 137 -9.45 5.17 13.61
CA PHE A 137 -8.34 4.48 14.23
C PHE A 137 -8.35 4.62 15.76
N ASP A 138 -8.70 5.81 16.25
CA ASP A 138 -8.84 6.13 17.68
C ASP A 138 -10.22 5.70 18.24
N HIS A 139 -11.05 5.04 17.43
CA HIS A 139 -12.36 4.61 17.85
C HIS A 139 -12.24 3.50 18.91
N PRO A 140 -13.01 3.55 20.02
CA PRO A 140 -12.93 2.56 21.10
C PRO A 140 -13.34 1.13 20.68
N ARG A 141 -13.93 0.99 19.49
CA ARG A 141 -14.41 -0.30 18.97
C ARG A 141 -13.35 -0.95 18.08
N PRO A 142 -12.87 -2.16 18.41
CA PRO A 142 -11.81 -2.84 17.65
C PRO A 142 -12.19 -3.19 16.20
N ASP A 143 -13.45 -3.47 15.91
CA ASP A 143 -13.93 -3.83 14.57
C ASP A 143 -13.81 -2.65 13.60
N VAL A 144 -14.11 -1.44 14.07
CA VAL A 144 -14.03 -0.19 13.30
C VAL A 144 -12.56 0.21 13.08
N SER A 145 -11.74 0.21 14.14
CA SER A 145 -10.30 0.52 14.03
C SER A 145 -9.56 -0.52 13.18
N GLY A 146 -9.84 -1.82 13.38
CA GLY A 146 -9.26 -2.93 12.63
C GLY A 146 -9.67 -2.96 11.15
N GLY A 147 -10.91 -2.57 10.84
CA GLY A 147 -11.40 -2.42 9.47
C GLY A 147 -10.61 -1.35 8.70
N THR A 148 -10.44 -0.18 9.31
CA THR A 148 -9.65 0.93 8.76
C THR A 148 -8.19 0.54 8.52
N ARG A 149 -7.53 -0.10 9.49
CA ARG A 149 -6.15 -0.62 9.34
C ARG A 149 -6.02 -1.59 8.18
N THR A 150 -6.96 -2.53 8.07
CA THR A 150 -6.94 -3.57 7.03
C THR A 150 -7.18 -3.01 5.64
N ALA A 151 -8.10 -2.06 5.52
CA ALA A 151 -8.38 -1.39 4.26
C ALA A 151 -7.19 -0.53 3.78
N ALA A 152 -6.55 0.20 4.68
CA ALA A 152 -5.35 0.97 4.36
C ALA A 152 -4.17 0.08 3.95
N LEU A 153 -3.93 -1.02 4.68
CA LEU A 153 -2.89 -1.99 4.33
C LEU A 153 -3.13 -2.58 2.94
N ARG A 154 -4.37 -2.97 2.62
CA ARG A 154 -4.73 -3.51 1.31
C ARG A 154 -4.46 -2.50 0.19
N CYS A 155 -4.78 -1.22 0.39
CA CYS A 155 -4.48 -0.17 -0.57
C CYS A 155 -2.97 -0.09 -0.88
N ILE A 156 -2.12 -0.17 0.15
CA ILE A 156 -0.66 -0.18 0.01
C ILE A 156 -0.19 -1.44 -0.72
N GLU A 157 -0.68 -2.62 -0.34
CA GLU A 157 -0.33 -3.89 -0.98
C GLU A 157 -0.69 -3.93 -2.47
N GLU A 158 -1.88 -3.42 -2.83
CA GLU A 158 -2.32 -3.29 -4.22
C GLU A 158 -1.39 -2.37 -5.03
N ALA A 159 -0.99 -1.23 -4.45
CA ALA A 159 -0.05 -0.29 -5.07
C ALA A 159 1.37 -0.89 -5.26
N LEU A 160 1.81 -1.72 -4.31
CA LEU A 160 3.06 -2.49 -4.41
C LEU A 160 2.97 -3.64 -5.42
N GLY A 161 1.76 -4.07 -5.79
CA GLY A 161 1.53 -5.28 -6.57
C GLY A 161 1.75 -6.58 -5.82
N SER A 162 1.79 -6.50 -4.49
CA SER A 162 1.72 -7.66 -3.61
C SER A 162 0.35 -8.32 -3.77
N ARG A 163 0.29 -9.65 -3.87
CA ARG A 163 -1.00 -10.34 -3.85
C ARG A 163 -1.62 -10.17 -2.45
N PRO A 164 -2.90 -9.77 -2.33
CA PRO A 164 -3.57 -9.75 -1.04
C PRO A 164 -3.50 -11.17 -0.46
N GLN A 165 -3.08 -11.30 0.80
CA GLN A 165 -3.21 -12.56 1.52
C GLN A 165 -4.71 -12.83 1.66
N ASN A 166 -5.25 -13.76 0.87
CA ASN A 166 -6.53 -14.36 1.21
C ASN A 166 -6.35 -15.02 2.59
N ARG A 167 -6.91 -14.38 3.62
CA ARG A 167 -7.23 -15.07 4.86
C ARG A 167 -8.58 -15.72 4.63
N ASP A 168 -8.55 -17.03 4.38
CA ASP A 168 -9.71 -17.90 4.55
C ASP A 168 -10.19 -17.87 6.01
#